data_AF-A0A1I3A2G2-F1
#
_entry.id   AF-A0A1I3A2G2-F1
#
_cell.length_a   1.000
_cell.length_b   1.000
_cell.length_c   1.000
_cell.angle_alpha   90.00
_cell.angle_beta   90.00
_cell.angle_gamma   90.00
#
_symmetry.space_group_name_H-M   'P 1'
#
loop_
_entity.id
_entity.type
_entity.pdbx_description
1 polymer ?
#
loop_
_entity_poly.entity_id
_entity_poly.type
_entity_poly.pdbx_seq_one_letter_code
_entity_poly.pdbx_strand_id
1 'polypeptide(L)'
;MIYPISNHCATNANSVRTQEPNPAFNANVSIGKIGRRFVAQTETPVPVAFDKKTLETIGVVSYGDTLKGQVTTAHPHYDQGSQFNYLLNFGRQSTYNVYTLPDGSSERRLLGSYRTDRPSYIHSFGLSHKYVVLGEFPLVVNPLSMLLRGKPFIANYTWEPQRGTRFSLVDRDTGEVRHAHTDEAWFGFHHVNSADRDGKVDFDMIVYPDAELSVVRDSRLECTLLKSISTLRR
;
A
#
# COMPACT_ATOMS: atom_id res chain seq x y z
N MET A 1 -60.05 -4.04 -29.48
CA MET A 1 -59.86 -4.49 -28.08
C MET A 1 -58.48 -3.99 -27.65
N ILE A 2 -58.47 -2.88 -26.92
CA ILE A 2 -57.27 -2.14 -26.50
C ILE A 2 -57.26 -2.27 -24.98
N TYR A 3 -56.20 -2.84 -24.40
CA TYR A 3 -56.05 -2.93 -22.95
C TYR A 3 -55.48 -1.61 -22.41
N PRO A 4 -56.02 -1.05 -21.30
CA PRO A 4 -55.53 0.18 -20.73
C PRO A 4 -54.33 -0.05 -19.81
N ILE A 5 -53.45 0.94 -19.80
CA ILE A 5 -52.28 1.05 -18.92
C ILE A 5 -52.76 1.70 -17.61
N SER A 6 -52.66 1.01 -16.47
CA SER A 6 -52.91 1.61 -15.16
C SER A 6 -51.59 1.85 -14.44
N ASN A 7 -51.17 3.12 -14.38
CA ASN A 7 -50.17 3.62 -13.44
C ASN A 7 -50.73 3.50 -12.02
N HIS A 8 -50.13 2.69 -11.17
CA HIS A 8 -50.25 2.81 -9.72
C HIS A 8 -48.85 2.86 -9.11
N CYS A 9 -48.41 4.08 -8.84
CA CYS A 9 -47.26 4.39 -8.01
C CYS A 9 -47.68 4.11 -6.55
N ALA A 10 -47.30 2.95 -6.02
CA ALA A 10 -47.38 2.67 -4.59
C ALA A 10 -45.95 2.71 -4.04
N THR A 11 -45.62 3.81 -3.37
CA THR A 11 -44.38 4.01 -2.65
C THR A 11 -44.32 3.07 -1.45
N ASN A 12 -43.71 1.90 -1.62
CA ASN A 12 -43.21 1.14 -0.47
C ASN A 12 -41.90 1.78 -0.02
N ALA A 13 -42.01 2.72 0.92
CA ALA A 13 -40.91 3.19 1.72
C ALA A 13 -40.48 2.07 2.70
N ASN A 14 -39.90 1.00 2.16
CA ASN A 14 -38.98 0.20 2.96
C ASN A 14 -37.73 1.06 3.13
N SER A 15 -37.43 1.41 4.38
CA SER A 15 -36.21 2.07 4.76
C SER A 15 -35.02 1.22 4.30
N VAL A 16 -34.51 1.53 3.11
CA VAL A 16 -33.13 1.21 2.77
C VAL A 16 -32.33 2.00 3.80
N ARG A 17 -31.94 1.35 4.89
CA ARG A 17 -30.77 1.79 5.65
C ARG A 17 -29.67 1.83 4.61
N THR A 18 -29.35 3.03 4.13
CA THR A 18 -28.10 3.30 3.44
C THR A 18 -27.05 2.94 4.48
N GLN A 19 -26.53 1.73 4.39
CA GLN A 19 -25.37 1.34 5.16
C GLN A 19 -24.31 2.36 4.77
N GLU A 20 -23.84 3.15 5.74
CA GLU A 20 -22.75 4.09 5.51
C GLU A 20 -21.66 3.37 4.71
N PRO A 21 -21.20 3.92 3.57
CA PRO A 21 -20.21 3.23 2.74
C PRO A 21 -19.02 2.91 3.62
N ASN A 22 -18.70 1.61 3.78
CA ASN A 22 -17.55 1.23 4.58
C ASN A 22 -16.30 1.87 3.93
N PRO A 23 -15.60 2.79 4.61
CA PRO A 23 -14.47 3.51 4.02
C PRO A 23 -13.37 2.58 3.53
N ALA A 24 -13.30 1.36 4.08
CA ALA A 24 -12.38 0.33 3.66
C ALA A 24 -12.58 -0.14 2.20
N PHE A 25 -13.73 0.16 1.58
CA PHE A 25 -14.03 -0.18 0.18
C PHE A 25 -13.91 1.02 -0.77
N ASN A 26 -13.51 2.20 -0.27
CA ASN A 26 -13.30 3.38 -1.12
C ASN A 26 -11.97 3.27 -1.88
N ALA A 27 -11.99 2.50 -2.97
CA ALA A 27 -10.84 2.22 -3.82
C ALA A 27 -10.53 3.38 -4.78
N ASN A 28 -9.98 4.47 -4.26
CA ASN A 28 -9.86 5.76 -4.96
C ASN A 28 -8.43 6.18 -5.33
N VAL A 29 -7.42 5.32 -5.13
CA VAL A 29 -6.00 5.70 -5.28
C VAL A 29 -5.44 5.32 -6.64
N SER A 30 -5.63 4.08 -7.08
CA SER A 30 -5.06 3.60 -8.34
C SER A 30 -5.91 2.49 -8.97
N ILE A 31 -5.48 2.03 -10.15
CA ILE A 31 -6.06 0.88 -10.85
C ILE A 31 -4.99 -0.17 -11.15
N GLY A 32 -5.39 -1.42 -11.21
CA GLY A 32 -4.52 -2.56 -11.48
C GLY A 32 -5.28 -3.74 -12.07
N LYS A 33 -4.67 -4.93 -12.00
CA LYS A 33 -5.29 -6.19 -12.42
C LYS A 33 -5.08 -7.28 -11.39
N ILE A 34 -6.11 -8.07 -11.14
CA ILE A 34 -6.03 -9.31 -10.35
C ILE A 34 -6.74 -10.41 -11.13
N GLY A 35 -6.04 -11.50 -11.39
CA GLY A 35 -6.48 -12.50 -12.35
C GLY A 35 -6.75 -11.87 -13.71
N ARG A 36 -7.98 -11.99 -14.19
CA ARG A 36 -8.46 -11.39 -15.45
C ARG A 36 -9.27 -10.10 -15.26
N ARG A 37 -9.38 -9.59 -14.03
CA ARG A 37 -10.24 -8.44 -13.69
C ARG A 37 -9.42 -7.17 -13.57
N PHE A 38 -9.94 -6.07 -14.10
CA PHE A 38 -9.46 -4.73 -13.77
C PHE A 38 -10.02 -4.36 -12.39
N VAL A 39 -9.18 -3.77 -11.55
CA VAL A 39 -9.54 -3.42 -10.17
C VAL A 39 -9.12 -1.99 -9.85
N ALA A 40 -9.94 -1.29 -9.08
CA ALA A 40 -9.55 -0.08 -8.38
C ALA A 40 -8.97 -0.46 -7.00
N GLN A 41 -8.05 0.35 -6.50
CA GLN A 41 -7.26 0.06 -5.29
C GLN A 41 -7.19 1.28 -4.36
N THR A 42 -7.06 0.96 -3.08
CA THR A 42 -6.67 1.88 -1.99
C THR A 42 -5.70 1.13 -1.08
N GLU A 43 -5.39 1.65 0.10
CA GLU A 43 -4.40 1.07 1.01
C GLU A 43 -4.96 -0.06 1.90
N THR A 44 -6.24 -0.40 1.73
CA THR A 44 -6.83 -1.62 2.28
C THR A 44 -6.68 -2.78 1.29
N PRO A 45 -6.49 -4.02 1.76
CA PRO A 45 -6.30 -5.19 0.90
C PRO A 45 -7.62 -5.72 0.34
N VAL A 46 -8.53 -4.81 -0.04
CA VAL A 46 -9.86 -5.12 -0.59
C VAL A 46 -10.06 -4.40 -1.94
N PRO A 47 -9.48 -4.95 -3.03
CA PRO A 47 -9.61 -4.37 -4.36
C PRO A 47 -11.06 -4.48 -4.88
N VAL A 48 -11.49 -3.49 -5.67
CA VAL A 48 -12.85 -3.41 -6.22
C VAL A 48 -12.79 -3.54 -7.73
N ALA A 49 -13.34 -4.62 -8.30
CA ALA A 49 -13.43 -4.81 -9.74
C ALA A 49 -14.42 -3.87 -10.39
N PHE A 50 -14.09 -3.45 -11.62
CA PHE A 50 -14.95 -2.67 -12.49
C PHE A 50 -14.85 -3.17 -13.93
N ASP A 51 -15.89 -2.93 -14.73
CA ASP A 51 -15.85 -3.19 -16.16
C ASP A 51 -15.05 -2.09 -16.87
N LYS A 52 -14.01 -2.47 -17.61
CA LYS A 52 -13.11 -1.49 -18.25
C LYS A 52 -13.75 -0.68 -19.39
N LYS A 53 -14.90 -1.11 -19.92
CA LYS A 53 -15.62 -0.46 -21.03
C LYS A 53 -16.75 0.41 -20.49
N THR A 54 -17.54 -0.09 -19.54
CA THR A 54 -18.71 0.64 -19.00
C THR A 54 -18.38 1.45 -17.75
N LEU A 55 -17.27 1.14 -17.08
CA LEU A 55 -16.86 1.66 -15.77
C LEU A 55 -17.82 1.30 -14.63
N GLU A 56 -18.74 0.37 -14.86
CA GLU A 56 -19.64 -0.13 -13.83
C GLU A 56 -18.86 -0.93 -12.78
N THR A 57 -19.17 -0.67 -11.51
CA THR A 57 -18.60 -1.40 -10.38
C THR A 57 -19.14 -2.84 -10.38
N ILE A 58 -18.24 -3.82 -10.47
CA ILE A 58 -18.58 -5.25 -10.39
C ILE A 58 -18.64 -5.70 -8.93
N GLY A 59 -17.71 -5.21 -8.10
CA GLY A 59 -17.67 -5.50 -6.66
C GLY A 59 -16.30 -5.96 -6.17
N VAL A 60 -16.23 -6.36 -4.90
CA VAL A 60 -14.97 -6.75 -4.25
C VAL A 60 -14.38 -8.01 -4.87
N VAL A 61 -13.06 -8.02 -5.07
CA VAL A 61 -12.29 -9.19 -5.52
C VAL A 61 -11.52 -9.80 -4.36
N SER A 62 -11.71 -11.10 -4.14
CA SER A 62 -10.89 -11.88 -3.21
C SER A 62 -9.64 -12.40 -3.91
N TYR A 63 -8.53 -12.42 -3.18
CA TYR A 63 -7.36 -13.22 -3.56
C TYR A 63 -7.65 -14.71 -3.33
N GLY A 64 -7.06 -15.57 -4.15
CA GLY A 64 -7.22 -17.03 -4.09
C GLY A 64 -6.32 -17.72 -3.07
N ASP A 65 -5.54 -16.95 -2.31
CA ASP A 65 -4.56 -17.44 -1.34
C ASP A 65 -4.98 -17.13 0.12
N THR A 66 -4.15 -17.56 1.08
CA THR A 66 -4.38 -17.37 2.51
C THR A 66 -3.58 -16.23 3.13
N LEU A 67 -2.88 -15.40 2.34
CA LEU A 67 -2.11 -14.28 2.87
C LEU A 67 -3.04 -13.21 3.45
N LYS A 68 -2.78 -12.85 4.71
CA LYS A 68 -3.57 -11.89 5.47
C LYS A 68 -2.73 -10.67 5.82
N GLY A 69 -3.38 -9.52 5.79
CA GLY A 69 -2.89 -8.24 6.25
C GLY A 69 -4.05 -7.27 6.30
N GLN A 70 -3.84 -6.12 6.93
CA GLN A 70 -4.84 -5.07 7.07
C GLN A 70 -4.49 -3.85 6.22
N VAL A 71 -3.22 -3.70 5.86
CA VAL A 71 -2.71 -2.56 5.07
C VAL A 71 -1.83 -3.08 3.94
N THR A 72 -1.93 -2.45 2.77
CA THR A 72 -1.15 -2.67 1.56
C THR A 72 -0.90 -1.33 0.90
N THR A 73 -0.13 -1.29 -0.19
CA THR A 73 -0.11 -0.13 -1.08
C THR A 73 -1.08 -0.28 -2.24
N ALA A 74 -1.51 0.85 -2.78
CA ALA A 74 -2.09 0.96 -4.12
C ALA A 74 -1.02 1.20 -5.21
N HIS A 75 0.26 0.99 -4.90
CA HIS A 75 1.39 1.19 -5.80
C HIS A 75 2.18 -0.12 -6.01
N PRO A 76 1.54 -1.18 -6.53
CA PRO A 76 2.27 -2.39 -6.86
C PRO A 76 3.30 -2.10 -7.97
N HIS A 77 4.47 -2.70 -7.85
CA HIS A 77 5.43 -2.76 -8.96
C HIS A 77 5.12 -3.93 -9.87
N TYR A 78 5.62 -3.90 -11.10
CA TYR A 78 5.47 -4.98 -12.05
C TYR A 78 6.80 -5.28 -12.73
N ASP A 79 7.17 -6.55 -12.78
CA ASP A 79 8.34 -7.02 -13.49
C ASP A 79 8.12 -8.44 -14.02
N GLN A 80 8.55 -8.68 -15.26
CA GLN A 80 8.58 -10.00 -15.92
C GLN A 80 7.31 -10.86 -15.71
N GLY A 81 6.12 -10.30 -15.94
CA GLY A 81 4.88 -11.09 -15.85
C GLY A 81 4.31 -11.23 -14.44
N SER A 82 4.85 -10.50 -13.46
CA SER A 82 4.35 -10.56 -12.08
C SER A 82 4.30 -9.18 -11.43
N GLN A 83 3.27 -8.96 -10.62
CA GLN A 83 3.19 -7.82 -9.73
C GLN A 83 3.94 -8.11 -8.42
N PHE A 84 4.45 -7.07 -7.78
CA PHE A 84 5.08 -7.10 -6.46
C PHE A 84 4.38 -6.09 -5.58
N ASN A 85 4.16 -6.45 -4.31
CA ASN A 85 3.62 -5.54 -3.31
C ASN A 85 3.89 -6.13 -1.90
N TYR A 86 3.42 -5.46 -0.85
CA TYR A 86 3.50 -5.96 0.51
C TYR A 86 2.15 -5.93 1.22
N LEU A 87 2.00 -6.77 2.24
CA LEU A 87 0.94 -6.71 3.24
C LEU A 87 1.55 -6.44 4.61
N LEU A 88 1.04 -5.43 5.29
CA LEU A 88 1.30 -5.25 6.71
C LEU A 88 0.20 -5.97 7.50
N ASN A 89 0.62 -6.96 8.28
CA ASN A 89 -0.21 -7.66 9.25
C ASN A 89 0.04 -7.09 10.65
N PHE A 90 -0.94 -6.39 11.20
CA PHE A 90 -0.91 -5.91 12.59
C PHE A 90 -1.11 -7.05 13.58
N GLY A 91 -0.29 -7.03 14.63
CA GLY A 91 -0.38 -7.95 15.76
C GLY A 91 0.36 -7.39 16.98
N ARG A 92 0.54 -8.20 18.02
CA ARG A 92 1.40 -7.84 19.16
C ARG A 92 2.80 -7.42 18.69
N GLN A 93 3.30 -8.17 17.71
CA GLN A 93 4.42 -7.77 16.86
C GLN A 93 3.89 -7.86 15.43
N SER A 94 3.98 -6.75 14.71
CA SER A 94 3.47 -6.67 13.35
C SER A 94 4.45 -7.33 12.37
N THR A 95 3.98 -7.71 11.20
CA THR A 95 4.79 -8.36 10.17
C THR A 95 4.54 -7.70 8.82
N TYR A 96 5.62 -7.29 8.14
CA TYR A 96 5.57 -6.98 6.72
C TYR A 96 5.76 -8.28 5.94
N ASN A 97 4.83 -8.57 5.04
CA ASN A 97 4.83 -9.73 4.16
C ASN A 97 4.97 -9.23 2.71
N VAL A 98 6.15 -9.37 2.13
CA VAL A 98 6.39 -9.02 0.73
C VAL A 98 5.95 -10.20 -0.14
N TYR A 99 5.17 -9.93 -1.17
CA TYR A 99 4.61 -10.96 -2.04
C TYR A 99 4.72 -10.58 -3.52
N THR A 100 4.59 -11.60 -4.37
CA THR A 100 4.42 -11.45 -5.80
C THR A 100 3.08 -12.05 -6.25
N LEU A 101 2.50 -11.52 -7.32
CA LEU A 101 1.28 -12.00 -7.94
C LEU A 101 1.51 -12.19 -9.45
N PRO A 102 1.63 -13.44 -9.93
CA PRO A 102 1.78 -13.71 -11.36
C PRO A 102 0.57 -13.24 -12.17
N ASP A 103 0.82 -12.84 -13.42
CA ASP A 103 -0.23 -12.43 -14.34
C ASP A 103 -1.29 -13.51 -14.55
N GLY A 104 -2.54 -13.08 -14.61
CA GLY A 104 -3.68 -13.99 -14.78
C GLY A 104 -4.01 -14.81 -13.53
N SER A 105 -3.18 -14.79 -12.49
CA SER A 105 -3.44 -15.42 -11.20
C SER A 105 -4.20 -14.49 -10.24
N SER A 106 -4.96 -15.08 -9.32
CA SER A 106 -5.45 -14.42 -8.11
C SER A 106 -4.71 -14.87 -6.85
N GLU A 107 -3.73 -15.76 -6.97
CA GLU A 107 -2.95 -16.32 -5.88
C GLU A 107 -1.61 -15.59 -5.76
N ARG A 108 -1.43 -14.89 -4.65
CA ARG A 108 -0.18 -14.24 -4.27
C ARG A 108 0.76 -15.29 -3.67
N ARG A 109 2.03 -15.19 -4.03
CA ARG A 109 3.12 -15.98 -3.45
C ARG A 109 3.94 -15.10 -2.51
N LEU A 110 4.09 -15.55 -1.26
CA LEU A 110 4.98 -14.89 -0.30
C LEU A 110 6.43 -15.01 -0.78
N LEU A 111 7.14 -13.87 -0.79
CA LEU A 111 8.57 -13.82 -1.07
C LEU A 111 9.35 -13.88 0.23
N GLY A 112 9.02 -13.00 1.17
CA GLY A 112 9.70 -12.92 2.46
C GLY A 112 8.88 -12.11 3.46
N SER A 113 9.21 -12.30 4.73
CA SER A 113 8.54 -11.62 5.83
C SER A 113 9.53 -11.20 6.90
N TYR A 114 9.29 -10.05 7.52
CA TYR A 114 10.03 -9.61 8.69
C TYR A 114 9.12 -8.89 9.68
N ARG A 115 9.55 -8.88 10.94
CA ARG A 115 8.76 -8.39 12.06
C ARG A 115 9.17 -6.96 12.45
N THR A 116 8.20 -6.20 12.94
CA THR A 116 8.42 -4.85 13.49
C THR A 116 7.46 -4.57 14.64
N ASP A 117 7.94 -3.89 15.66
CA ASP A 117 7.10 -3.42 16.78
C ASP A 117 6.47 -2.05 16.49
N ARG A 118 7.03 -1.33 15.50
CA ARG A 118 6.60 0.00 15.09
C ARG A 118 6.51 0.04 13.56
N PRO A 119 5.37 -0.40 12.99
CA PRO A 119 5.15 -0.29 11.56
C PRO A 119 5.15 1.17 11.12
N SER A 120 5.90 1.45 10.07
CA SER A 120 5.86 2.70 9.31
C SER A 120 4.68 2.73 8.35
N TYR A 121 4.19 3.94 8.09
CA TYR A 121 3.33 4.22 6.94
C TYR A 121 4.19 4.22 5.67
N ILE A 122 3.88 3.34 4.72
CA ILE A 122 4.64 3.15 3.48
C ILE A 122 3.65 3.21 2.32
N HIS A 123 3.59 4.35 1.63
CA HIS A 123 2.63 4.56 0.55
C HIS A 123 3.06 3.87 -0.76
N SER A 124 4.37 3.84 -1.03
CA SER A 124 4.97 3.11 -2.13
C SER A 124 6.36 2.61 -1.72
N PHE A 125 6.96 1.78 -2.57
CA PHE A 125 8.22 1.09 -2.29
C PHE A 125 9.05 0.97 -3.57
N GLY A 126 10.29 0.50 -3.44
CA GLY A 126 11.19 0.31 -4.58
C GLY A 126 11.28 -1.14 -5.03
N LEU A 127 11.46 -1.35 -6.33
CA LEU A 127 11.78 -2.65 -6.91
C LEU A 127 13.03 -2.51 -7.78
N SER A 128 14.12 -3.18 -7.38
CA SER A 128 15.32 -3.37 -8.21
C SER A 128 15.27 -4.74 -8.91
N HIS A 129 16.32 -5.07 -9.68
CA HIS A 129 16.45 -6.39 -10.28
C HIS A 129 16.51 -7.48 -9.20
N LYS A 130 17.12 -7.20 -8.04
CA LYS A 130 17.31 -8.19 -6.97
C LYS A 130 16.40 -8.00 -5.75
N TYR A 131 15.97 -6.79 -5.46
CA TYR A 131 15.35 -6.47 -4.17
C TYR A 131 14.00 -5.76 -4.30
N VAL A 132 13.08 -6.13 -3.41
CA VAL A 132 12.00 -5.24 -2.99
C VAL A 132 12.52 -4.40 -1.82
N VAL A 133 12.45 -3.07 -1.93
CA VAL A 133 12.99 -2.14 -0.93
C VAL A 133 11.87 -1.35 -0.27
N LEU A 134 11.64 -1.59 1.02
CA LEU A 134 10.67 -0.85 1.82
C LEU A 134 11.38 0.29 2.57
N GLY A 135 11.07 1.54 2.20
CA GLY A 135 11.49 2.73 2.91
C GLY A 135 10.61 2.96 4.14
N GLU A 136 11.13 2.62 5.31
CA GLU A 136 10.44 2.70 6.59
C GLU A 136 10.74 4.05 7.26
N PHE A 137 9.98 5.06 6.84
CA PHE A 137 10.01 6.39 7.41
C PHE A 137 9.55 6.41 8.86
N PRO A 138 10.01 7.36 9.70
CA PRO A 138 9.65 7.41 11.10
C PRO A 138 8.23 7.94 11.37
N LEU A 139 7.32 7.88 10.39
CA LEU A 139 5.87 8.00 10.61
C LEU A 139 5.32 6.62 10.98
N VAL A 140 5.26 6.32 12.28
CA VAL A 140 5.00 4.97 12.80
C VAL A 140 3.70 4.88 13.59
N VAL A 141 3.14 3.68 13.70
CA VAL A 141 1.96 3.41 14.52
C VAL A 141 2.26 2.40 15.62
N ASN A 142 1.61 2.54 16.78
CA ASN A 142 1.53 1.47 17.77
C ASN A 142 0.28 0.61 17.48
N PRO A 143 0.43 -0.66 17.08
CA PRO A 143 -0.70 -1.52 16.68
C PRO A 143 -1.80 -1.67 17.74
N LEU A 144 -1.41 -1.79 19.01
CA LEU A 144 -2.35 -1.87 20.12
C LEU A 144 -3.15 -0.58 20.25
N SER A 145 -2.49 0.57 20.08
CA SER A 145 -3.17 1.86 20.13
C SER A 145 -4.17 2.05 18.98
N MET A 146 -3.83 1.58 17.77
CA MET A 146 -4.70 1.69 16.59
C MET A 146 -6.01 0.91 16.79
N LEU A 147 -5.93 -0.27 17.40
CA LEU A 147 -7.11 -1.11 17.66
C LEU A 147 -8.03 -0.51 18.73
N LEU A 148 -7.47 0.21 19.71
CA LEU A 148 -8.20 0.70 20.88
C LEU A 148 -8.76 2.12 20.71
N ARG A 149 -8.19 2.94 19.81
CA ARG A 149 -8.42 4.39 19.83
C ARG A 149 -9.60 4.89 18.99
N GLY A 150 -10.23 4.07 18.15
CA GLY A 150 -11.38 4.48 17.33
C GLY A 150 -11.16 5.72 16.45
N LYS A 151 -9.89 6.14 16.27
CA LYS A 151 -9.49 7.31 15.49
C LYS A 151 -9.38 6.94 14.01
N PRO A 152 -9.53 7.92 13.09
CA PRO A 152 -9.21 7.73 11.67
C PRO A 152 -7.82 7.12 11.47
N PHE A 153 -7.65 6.28 10.44
CA PHE A 153 -6.45 5.46 10.22
C PHE A 153 -5.14 6.24 10.41
N ILE A 154 -4.94 7.32 9.64
CA ILE A 154 -3.71 8.11 9.67
C ILE A 154 -3.49 8.84 11.00
N ALA A 155 -4.57 9.20 11.72
CA ALA A 155 -4.51 9.88 13.01
C ALA A 155 -3.98 9.00 14.16
N ASN A 156 -3.73 7.71 13.90
CA ASN A 156 -3.05 6.80 14.81
C ASN A 156 -1.53 6.75 14.60
N TYR A 157 -1.02 7.30 13.49
CA TYR A 157 0.41 7.38 13.23
C TYR A 157 1.01 8.58 13.97
N THR A 158 2.29 8.47 14.30
CA THR A 158 3.06 9.47 15.03
C THR A 158 4.42 9.60 14.37
N TRP A 159 4.83 10.84 14.12
CA TRP A 159 6.16 11.16 13.63
C TRP A 159 7.17 11.04 14.77
N GLU A 160 8.15 10.14 14.63
CA GLU A 160 9.20 9.83 15.62
C GLU A 160 10.61 10.00 15.00
N PRO A 161 11.03 11.22 14.61
CA PRO A 161 12.21 11.47 13.76
C PRO A 161 13.53 10.99 14.39
N GLN A 162 13.61 10.88 15.71
CA GLN A 162 14.76 10.31 16.42
C GLN A 162 15.06 8.84 16.04
N ARG A 163 14.14 8.18 15.33
CA ARG A 163 14.35 6.84 14.78
C ARG A 163 15.11 6.84 13.45
N GLY A 164 15.34 7.99 12.81
CA GLY A 164 15.88 8.03 11.45
C GLY A 164 15.02 7.26 10.44
N THR A 165 15.62 6.86 9.33
CA THR A 165 14.96 6.11 8.26
C THR A 165 15.60 4.74 8.12
N ARG A 166 14.79 3.68 8.10
CA ARG A 166 15.24 2.31 7.83
C ARG A 166 14.86 1.90 6.42
N PHE A 167 15.73 1.16 5.76
CA PHE A 167 15.45 0.53 4.47
C PHE A 167 15.52 -0.98 4.64
N SER A 168 14.42 -1.66 4.33
CA SER A 168 14.33 -3.12 4.39
C SER A 168 14.35 -3.69 2.98
N LEU A 169 15.41 -4.43 2.67
CA LEU A 169 15.66 -5.06 1.38
C LEU A 169 15.26 -6.52 1.48
N VAL A 170 14.23 -6.93 0.76
CA VAL A 170 13.81 -8.33 0.63
C VAL A 170 14.30 -8.86 -0.72
N ASP A 171 15.19 -9.85 -0.68
CA ASP A 171 15.66 -10.54 -1.87
C ASP A 171 14.47 -11.27 -2.52
N ARG A 172 14.15 -10.92 -3.77
CA ARG A 172 12.92 -11.39 -4.42
C ARG A 172 12.98 -12.86 -4.87
N ASP A 173 14.17 -13.48 -4.85
CA ASP A 173 14.36 -14.87 -5.23
C ASP A 173 14.45 -15.77 -3.98
N THR A 174 15.20 -15.34 -2.98
CA THR A 174 15.48 -16.14 -1.77
C THR A 174 14.58 -15.80 -0.58
N GLY A 175 13.98 -14.61 -0.56
CA GLY A 175 13.21 -14.11 0.57
C GLY A 175 14.04 -13.60 1.75
N GLU A 176 15.38 -13.63 1.65
CA GLU A 176 16.28 -13.10 2.68
C GLU A 176 16.03 -11.60 2.87
N VAL A 177 15.96 -11.17 4.14
CA VAL A 177 15.74 -9.77 4.49
C VAL A 177 17.00 -9.16 5.07
N ARG A 178 17.39 -8.00 4.55
CA ARG A 178 18.50 -7.17 5.05
C ARG A 178 17.99 -5.79 5.38
N HIS A 179 18.63 -5.15 6.35
CA HIS A 179 18.28 -3.80 6.77
C HIS A 179 19.45 -2.86 6.59
N ALA A 180 19.19 -1.68 6.04
CA ALA A 180 20.08 -0.53 6.08
C ALA A 180 19.41 0.58 6.90
N HIS A 181 20.23 1.46 7.47
CA HIS A 181 19.76 2.48 8.39
C HIS A 181 20.51 3.80 8.21
N THR A 182 19.80 4.89 8.43
CA THR A 182 20.34 6.25 8.47
C THR A 182 19.71 6.99 9.65
N ASP A 183 20.47 7.86 10.30
CA ASP A 183 19.98 8.73 11.37
C ASP A 183 19.11 9.89 10.83
N GLU A 184 19.13 10.14 9.52
CA GLU A 184 18.32 11.16 8.87
C GLU A 184 16.86 10.68 8.75
N ALA A 185 15.94 11.56 9.13
CA ALA A 185 14.50 11.33 9.09
C ALA A 185 13.91 12.08 7.91
N TRP A 186 13.20 11.34 7.06
CA TRP A 186 12.39 11.91 5.99
C TRP A 186 11.05 11.24 5.94
N PHE A 187 10.14 11.84 5.20
CA PHE A 187 8.89 11.21 4.82
C PHE A 187 8.75 11.25 3.30
N GLY A 188 8.16 10.23 2.70
CA GLY A 188 7.87 10.26 1.28
C GLY A 188 6.68 9.38 0.93
N PHE A 189 5.94 9.81 -0.08
CA PHE A 189 4.81 9.04 -0.61
C PHE A 189 5.24 8.18 -1.80
N HIS A 190 5.90 8.81 -2.78
CA HIS A 190 6.14 8.21 -4.09
C HIS A 190 7.63 7.97 -4.31
N HIS A 191 8.00 6.70 -4.33
CA HIS A 191 9.26 6.23 -4.87
C HIS A 191 9.32 6.52 -6.38
N VAL A 192 10.52 6.89 -6.86
CA VAL A 192 10.79 7.17 -8.27
C VAL A 192 11.31 5.91 -8.96
N ASN A 193 12.50 5.44 -8.61
CA ASN A 193 13.10 4.24 -9.21
C ASN A 193 14.14 3.59 -8.29
N SER A 194 14.37 2.28 -8.48
CA SER A 194 15.43 1.53 -7.80
C SER A 194 16.28 0.75 -8.80
N ALA A 195 17.58 0.71 -8.59
CA ALA A 195 18.51 0.00 -9.46
C ALA A 195 19.66 -0.64 -8.69
N ASP A 196 20.05 -1.85 -9.06
CA ASP A 196 21.24 -2.50 -8.49
C ASP A 196 22.50 -1.97 -9.19
N ARG A 197 23.48 -1.51 -8.41
CA ARG A 197 24.73 -0.94 -8.92
C ARG A 197 25.89 -1.23 -7.99
N ASP A 198 26.92 -1.91 -8.50
CA ASP A 198 28.19 -2.15 -7.78
C ASP A 198 28.00 -2.74 -6.36
N GLY A 199 27.07 -3.69 -6.22
CA GLY A 199 26.75 -4.33 -4.94
C GLY A 199 25.92 -3.47 -3.98
N LYS A 200 25.41 -2.31 -4.44
CA LYS A 200 24.47 -1.43 -3.74
C LYS A 200 23.13 -1.41 -4.47
N VAL A 201 22.14 -0.78 -3.82
CA VAL A 201 20.86 -0.44 -4.43
C VAL A 201 20.71 1.09 -4.40
N ASP A 202 20.62 1.69 -5.58
CA ASP A 202 20.18 3.07 -5.72
C ASP A 202 18.66 3.10 -5.49
N PHE A 203 18.17 4.01 -4.65
CA PHE A 203 16.76 4.16 -4.27
C PHE A 203 16.38 5.64 -4.37
N ASP A 204 15.76 6.01 -5.48
CA ASP A 204 15.36 7.39 -5.76
C ASP A 204 13.92 7.62 -5.27
N MET A 205 13.69 8.66 -4.48
CA MET A 205 12.39 8.94 -3.89
C MET A 205 12.11 10.43 -3.73
N ILE A 206 10.83 10.81 -3.85
CA ILE A 206 10.35 12.15 -3.51
C ILE A 206 10.15 12.22 -1.99
N VAL A 207 11.00 13.01 -1.32
CA VAL A 207 10.99 13.13 0.13
C VAL A 207 10.70 14.55 0.63
N TYR A 208 10.22 14.61 1.87
CA TYR A 208 9.89 15.76 2.68
C TYR A 208 10.65 15.67 4.00
N PRO A 209 10.96 16.80 4.66
CA PRO A 209 11.70 16.80 5.92
C PRO A 209 10.93 16.16 7.09
N ASP A 210 9.60 16.17 7.04
CA ASP A 210 8.75 15.58 8.06
C ASP A 210 7.40 15.10 7.47
N ALA A 211 6.57 14.51 8.35
CA ALA A 211 5.21 14.09 8.01
C ALA A 211 4.14 15.18 8.26
N GLU A 212 4.51 16.37 8.72
CA GLU A 212 3.61 17.51 8.91
C GLU A 212 3.43 18.24 7.59
N LEU A 213 2.66 17.63 6.70
CA LEU A 213 2.30 18.18 5.40
C LEU A 213 1.25 19.28 5.58
N SER A 214 1.65 20.43 6.10
CA SER A 214 0.82 21.63 6.02
C SER A 214 0.51 21.88 4.54
N VAL A 215 -0.79 21.85 4.21
CA VAL A 215 -1.42 22.20 2.92
C VAL A 215 -0.46 22.97 2.04
N VAL A 216 -0.09 22.41 0.87
CA VAL A 216 0.62 23.07 -0.26
C VAL A 216 0.69 24.58 -0.05
N ARG A 217 1.63 25.02 0.79
CA ARG A 217 1.98 26.42 0.88
C ARG A 217 2.99 26.58 -0.22
N ASP A 218 2.84 27.68 -0.94
CA ASP A 218 3.73 28.17 -1.98
C ASP A 218 5.16 28.35 -1.43
N SER A 219 5.82 27.23 -1.23
CA SER A 219 7.19 27.08 -0.82
C SER A 219 7.71 26.03 -1.78
N ARG A 220 8.54 26.50 -2.72
CA ARG A 220 9.36 25.67 -3.60
C ARG A 220 9.73 24.38 -2.87
N LEU A 221 9.15 23.27 -3.33
CA LEU A 221 9.50 21.94 -2.86
C LEU A 221 10.99 21.78 -3.12
N GLU A 222 11.82 21.96 -2.09
CA GLU A 222 13.18 21.45 -2.10
C GLU A 222 13.08 19.93 -2.01
N CYS A 223 12.81 19.32 -3.16
CA CYS A 223 12.82 17.90 -3.33
C CYS A 223 14.28 17.45 -3.41
N THR A 224 14.79 16.86 -2.35
CA THR A 224 16.10 16.21 -2.39
C THR A 224 15.93 14.82 -2.97
N LEU A 225 16.49 14.58 -4.15
CA LEU A 225 16.71 13.23 -4.65
C LEU A 225 17.73 12.55 -3.74
N LEU A 226 17.29 11.57 -2.93
CA LEU A 226 18.21 10.67 -2.24
C LEU A 226 18.94 9.85 -3.29
N LYS A 227 20.22 10.16 -3.52
CA LYS A 227 21.10 9.36 -4.37
C LYS A 227 22.01 8.52 -3.49
N SER A 228 21.91 7.20 -3.63
CA SER A 228 22.79 6.17 -3.05
C SER A 228 22.75 6.06 -1.52
N ILE A 229 22.09 5.00 -1.01
CA ILE A 229 22.33 4.50 0.35
C ILE A 229 23.51 3.51 0.27
N SER A 230 24.65 3.90 0.83
CA SER A 230 25.81 3.02 0.94
C SER A 230 26.04 2.60 2.39
N THR A 231 25.39 1.55 2.85
CA THR A 231 25.81 0.85 4.08
C THR A 231 25.34 -0.60 4.09
N LEU A 232 26.12 -1.48 3.44
CA LEU A 232 26.20 -2.89 3.82
C LEU A 232 27.40 -3.02 4.76
N ARG A 233 27.17 -2.99 6.08
CA ARG A 233 28.11 -3.67 6.99
C ARG A 233 27.61 -5.09 7.16
N ARG A 234 28.51 -6.03 6.87
CA ARG A 234 28.32 -7.48 7.02
C ARG A 234 27.91 -7.84 8.44
#